data_AF-A0A8C0EXH0-F1
#
_entry.id   AF-A0A8C0EXH0-F1
#
_cell.length_a   1.000
_cell.length_b   1.000
_cell.length_c   1.000
_cell.angle_alpha   90.00
_cell.angle_beta   90.00
_cell.angle_gamma   90.00
#
_symmetry.space_group_name_H-M   'P 1'
#
loop_
_entity.id
_entity.type
_entity.pdbx_description
1 polymer ?
#
loop_
_entity_poly.entity_id
_entity_poly.type
_entity_poly.pdbx_seq_one_letter_code
_entity_poly.pdbx_strand_id
1 'polypeptide(L)'
;MAKQNSPSLIEVVKQVAEQQHSQASEIEKTKTILFQLQVISLELEKEMDSILLETKMTEREIYLQGDAIEVTKYHCENLEAQVRALYSENLKLRHDAETVQEEFEMTFARNNEYREKIKAHKHLFWEMESKMPVMIELAKKKAVVKELKTKKEELLRDFQNPEGSVIKQLQEEITLLKREITTLKEFINKKTDLLEEEKKMHAKLRKEIEVQNKRYDAILKRLHCQLNKHHSNKRQWHWNIQQLEKKAAELRKRLGVVELQSSI
;
A
#
# COMPACT_ATOMS: atom_id res chain seq x y z
N MET A 1 79.49 156.74 47.67
CA MET A 1 79.85 156.89 46.24
C MET A 1 80.38 155.55 45.74
N ALA A 2 79.65 154.95 44.80
CA ALA A 2 79.91 153.63 44.23
C ALA A 2 81.06 153.68 43.23
N LYS A 3 82.10 152.86 43.43
CA LYS A 3 83.17 152.65 42.47
C LYS A 3 82.78 151.48 41.56
N GLN A 4 82.31 151.85 40.36
CA GLN A 4 82.18 150.98 39.20
C GLN A 4 83.52 150.31 38.90
N ASN A 5 83.57 148.98 39.00
CA ASN A 5 84.53 148.17 38.27
C ASN A 5 83.76 147.52 37.12
N SER A 6 83.62 148.29 36.04
CA SER A 6 83.31 147.78 34.71
C SER A 6 84.38 146.76 34.31
N PRO A 7 84.02 145.55 33.85
CA PRO A 7 85.01 144.59 33.38
C PRO A 7 85.80 145.19 32.21
N SER A 8 87.09 144.86 32.14
CA SER A 8 87.99 145.35 31.09
C SER A 8 87.47 144.91 29.70
N LEU A 9 87.67 145.72 28.66
CA LEU A 9 87.30 145.37 27.28
C LEU A 9 87.84 143.98 26.88
N ILE A 10 89.00 143.59 27.41
CA ILE A 10 89.63 142.28 27.22
C ILE A 10 88.81 141.15 27.86
N GLU A 11 88.21 141.37 29.03
CA GLU A 11 87.34 140.40 29.72
C GLU A 11 86.01 140.22 28.97
N VAL A 12 85.42 141.31 28.46
CA VAL A 12 84.20 141.25 27.64
C VAL A 12 84.46 140.53 26.32
N VAL A 13 85.58 140.82 25.64
CA VAL A 13 85.96 140.13 24.39
C VAL A 13 86.26 138.64 24.65
N LYS A 14 86.89 138.30 25.79
CA LYS A 14 87.14 136.91 26.18
C LYS A 14 85.84 136.16 26.49
N GLN A 15 84.92 136.75 27.22
CA GLN A 15 83.58 136.18 27.47
C GLN A 15 82.80 135.99 26.17
N VAL A 16 82.85 136.96 25.25
CA VAL A 16 82.20 136.84 23.93
C VAL A 16 82.85 135.74 23.10
N ALA A 17 84.18 135.58 23.13
CA ALA A 17 84.87 134.50 22.42
C ALA A 17 84.58 133.11 23.02
N GLU A 18 84.55 132.99 24.36
CA GLU A 18 84.16 131.76 25.07
C GLU A 18 82.68 131.41 24.80
N GLN A 19 81.80 132.41 24.78
CA GLN A 19 80.39 132.24 24.44
C GLN A 19 80.21 131.85 22.97
N GLN A 20 80.94 132.48 22.03
CA GLN A 20 80.94 132.09 20.62
C GLN A 20 81.46 130.67 20.42
N HIS A 21 82.52 130.26 21.13
CA HIS A 21 83.05 128.91 21.04
C HIS A 21 82.08 127.87 21.63
N SER A 22 81.43 128.18 22.76
CA SER A 22 80.37 127.35 23.34
C SER A 22 79.17 127.22 22.41
N GLN A 23 78.74 128.33 21.81
CA GLN A 23 77.61 128.37 20.89
C GLN A 23 77.92 127.63 19.59
N ALA A 24 79.15 127.74 19.07
CA ALA A 24 79.61 126.95 17.93
C ALA A 24 79.63 125.44 18.25
N SER A 25 80.12 125.05 19.43
CA SER A 25 80.11 123.65 19.90
C SER A 25 78.69 123.09 20.04
N GLU A 26 77.76 123.89 20.57
CA GLU A 26 76.34 123.53 20.65
C GLU A 26 75.69 123.40 19.27
N ILE A 27 75.95 124.34 18.35
CA ILE A 27 75.46 124.28 16.98
C ILE A 27 75.95 123.01 16.27
N GLU A 28 77.21 122.63 16.46
CA GLU A 28 77.79 121.44 15.84
C GLU A 28 77.20 120.13 16.41
N LYS A 29 76.97 120.06 17.73
CA LYS A 29 76.22 118.96 18.37
C LYS A 29 74.78 118.87 17.84
N THR A 30 74.10 120.01 17.75
CA THR A 30 72.70 120.09 17.27
C THR A 30 72.62 119.66 15.81
N LYS A 31 73.59 120.04 14.98
CA LYS A 31 73.70 119.62 13.57
C LYS A 31 73.91 118.10 13.44
N THR A 32 74.72 117.52 14.32
CA THR A 32 74.97 116.06 14.34
C THR A 32 73.70 115.29 14.69
N ILE A 33 72.96 115.76 15.72
CA ILE A 33 71.66 115.19 16.11
C ILE A 33 70.65 115.33 14.96
N LEU A 34 70.61 116.49 14.30
CA LEU A 34 69.70 116.71 13.17
C LEU A 34 69.98 115.74 12.02
N PHE A 35 71.25 115.49 11.66
CA PHE A 35 71.58 114.48 10.65
C PHE A 35 71.17 113.07 11.07
N GLN A 36 71.40 112.70 12.34
CA GLN A 36 70.99 111.39 12.86
C GLN A 36 69.46 111.22 12.78
N LEU A 37 68.70 112.23 13.20
CA LEU A 37 67.24 112.22 13.11
C LEU A 37 66.76 112.13 11.67
N GLN A 38 67.44 112.79 10.73
CA GLN A 38 67.10 112.77 9.31
C GLN A 38 67.34 111.38 8.69
N VAL A 39 68.42 110.69 9.07
CA VAL A 39 68.68 109.29 8.68
C VAL A 39 67.61 108.36 9.24
N ILE A 40 67.30 108.48 10.53
CA ILE A 40 66.26 107.65 11.18
C ILE A 40 64.89 107.88 10.52
N SER A 41 64.55 109.13 10.20
CA SER A 41 63.28 109.45 9.52
C SER A 41 63.19 108.79 8.14
N LEU A 42 64.28 108.78 7.37
CA LEU A 42 64.34 108.11 6.07
C LEU A 42 64.27 106.58 6.16
N GLU A 43 64.86 105.98 7.20
CA GLU A 43 64.76 104.54 7.46
C GLU A 43 63.33 104.15 7.87
N LEU A 44 62.71 104.91 8.76
CA LEU A 44 61.32 104.71 9.17
C LEU A 44 60.34 104.85 8.00
N GLU A 45 60.55 105.80 7.09
CA GLU A 45 59.73 105.93 5.87
C GLU A 45 59.82 104.67 5.00
N LYS A 46 61.03 104.13 4.78
CA LYS A 46 61.22 102.89 4.02
C LYS A 46 60.55 101.69 4.69
N GLU A 47 60.66 101.59 6.01
CA GLU A 47 60.04 100.51 6.78
C GLU A 47 58.52 100.61 6.73
N MET A 48 57.97 101.83 6.85
CA MET A 48 56.54 102.09 6.71
C MET A 48 56.01 101.70 5.32
N ASP A 49 56.73 102.04 4.25
CA ASP A 49 56.37 101.65 2.88
C ASP A 49 56.39 100.13 2.69
N SER A 50 57.38 99.44 3.28
CA SER A 50 57.48 97.98 3.26
C SER A 50 56.30 97.32 3.99
N ILE A 51 56.00 97.78 5.21
CA ILE A 51 54.86 97.28 6.01
C ILE A 51 53.54 97.54 5.28
N LEU A 52 53.38 98.70 4.64
CA LEU A 52 52.19 99.04 3.87
C LEU A 52 51.99 98.06 2.70
N LEU A 53 53.07 97.71 2.00
CA LEU A 53 53.01 96.77 0.89
C LEU A 53 52.64 95.36 1.37
N GLU A 54 53.29 94.88 2.43
CA GLU A 54 53.00 93.59 3.05
C GLU A 54 51.55 93.51 3.52
N THR A 55 51.05 94.54 4.21
CA THR A 55 49.66 94.64 4.67
C THR A 55 48.67 94.56 3.50
N LYS A 56 48.96 95.23 2.39
CA LYS A 56 48.11 95.16 1.18
C LYS A 56 48.14 93.78 0.52
N MET A 57 49.26 93.07 0.57
CA MET A 57 49.35 91.70 0.04
C MET A 57 48.59 90.71 0.92
N THR A 58 48.77 90.78 2.24
CA THR A 58 48.07 89.90 3.19
C THR A 58 46.57 90.15 3.17
N GLU A 59 46.12 91.40 3.06
CA GLU A 59 44.69 91.72 2.90
C GLU A 59 44.08 91.05 1.67
N ARG A 60 44.76 91.09 0.51
CA ARG A 60 44.31 90.38 -0.70
C ARG A 60 44.25 88.88 -0.51
N GLU A 61 45.24 88.31 0.17
CA GLU A 61 45.28 86.88 0.45
C GLU A 61 44.13 86.44 1.36
N ILE A 62 43.79 87.26 2.38
CA ILE A 62 42.64 87.03 3.26
C ILE A 62 41.33 87.01 2.44
N TYR A 63 41.14 87.95 1.50
CA TYR A 63 39.95 87.96 0.64
C TYR A 63 39.86 86.68 -0.21
N LEU A 64 40.96 86.27 -0.86
CA LEU A 64 40.99 85.06 -1.69
C LEU A 64 40.71 83.79 -0.88
N GLN A 65 41.25 83.70 0.34
CA GLN A 65 40.96 82.58 1.24
C GLN A 65 39.50 82.61 1.72
N GLY A 66 38.95 83.80 1.98
CA GLY A 66 37.53 83.99 2.32
C GLY A 66 36.60 83.43 1.24
N ASP A 67 36.85 83.78 -0.02
CA ASP A 67 36.07 83.28 -1.16
C ASP A 67 36.18 81.75 -1.28
N ALA A 68 37.38 81.18 -1.09
CA ALA A 68 37.58 79.74 -1.10
C ALA A 68 36.84 79.02 0.05
N ILE A 69 36.78 79.62 1.24
CA ILE A 69 36.03 79.11 2.38
C ILE A 69 34.52 79.13 2.08
N GLU A 70 34.00 80.18 1.44
CA GLU A 70 32.58 80.27 1.12
C GLU A 70 32.16 79.19 0.09
N VAL A 71 32.95 79.01 -0.98
CA VAL A 71 32.71 77.96 -1.99
C VAL A 71 32.74 76.56 -1.37
N THR A 72 33.73 76.28 -0.52
CA THR A 72 33.84 74.97 0.13
C THR A 72 32.71 74.73 1.12
N LYS A 73 32.28 75.75 1.87
CA LYS A 73 31.13 75.66 2.77
C LYS A 73 29.85 75.32 2.01
N TYR A 74 29.56 76.01 0.90
CA TYR A 74 28.40 75.71 0.06
C TYR A 74 28.45 74.27 -0.48
N HIS A 75 29.62 73.81 -0.90
CA HIS A 75 29.81 72.43 -1.36
C HIS A 75 29.51 71.40 -0.25
N CYS A 76 30.02 71.63 0.96
CA CYS A 76 29.76 70.78 2.11
C CYS A 76 28.26 70.73 2.46
N GLU A 77 27.57 71.87 2.49
CA GLU A 77 26.14 71.95 2.75
C GLU A 77 25.32 71.16 1.72
N ASN A 78 25.69 71.25 0.43
CA ASN A 78 25.05 70.49 -0.63
C ASN A 78 25.31 68.98 -0.50
N LEU A 79 26.52 68.57 -0.12
CA LEU A 79 26.83 67.16 0.15
C LEU A 79 26.05 66.63 1.35
N GLU A 80 25.95 67.40 2.44
CA GLU A 80 25.15 67.03 3.61
C GLU A 80 23.67 66.84 3.25
N ALA A 81 23.11 67.73 2.42
CA ALA A 81 21.74 67.61 1.95
C ALA A 81 21.53 66.31 1.15
N GLN A 82 22.48 65.97 0.27
CA GLN A 82 22.45 64.71 -0.50
C GLN A 82 22.56 63.49 0.41
N VAL A 83 23.46 63.50 1.39
CA VAL A 83 23.60 62.39 2.36
C VAL A 83 22.31 62.19 3.14
N ARG A 84 21.66 63.27 3.60
CA ARG A 84 20.37 63.18 4.30
C ARG A 84 19.27 62.62 3.39
N ALA A 85 19.22 63.05 2.14
CA ALA A 85 18.25 62.53 1.16
C ALA A 85 18.44 61.02 0.93
N LEU A 86 19.67 60.59 0.63
CA LEU A 86 20.01 59.17 0.42
C LEU A 86 19.75 58.31 1.66
N TYR A 87 20.01 58.84 2.86
CA TYR A 87 19.71 58.14 4.10
C TYR A 87 18.20 57.94 4.29
N SER A 88 17.41 58.98 4.01
CA SER A 88 15.94 58.90 4.09
C SER A 88 15.36 57.90 3.08
N GLU A 89 15.92 57.83 1.88
CA GLU A 89 15.52 56.86 0.85
C GLU A 89 15.90 55.43 1.25
N ASN A 90 17.11 55.22 1.78
CA ASN A 90 17.53 53.92 2.31
C ASN A 90 16.63 53.42 3.44
N LEU A 91 16.16 54.31 4.32
CA LEU A 91 15.21 53.95 5.36
C LEU A 91 13.87 53.49 4.78
N LYS A 92 13.36 54.20 3.77
CA LYS A 92 12.12 53.81 3.08
C LYS A 92 12.25 52.45 2.40
N LEU A 93 13.31 52.27 1.60
CA LEU A 93 13.55 51.01 0.90
C LEU A 93 13.69 49.82 1.86
N ARG A 94 14.32 50.03 3.02
CA ARG A 94 14.41 48.98 4.05
C ARG A 94 13.03 48.60 4.59
N HIS A 95 12.21 49.59 4.91
CA HIS A 95 10.86 49.34 5.41
C HIS A 95 9.97 48.65 4.36
N ASP A 96 10.07 49.07 3.09
CA ASP A 96 9.35 48.42 1.99
C ASP A 96 9.81 46.97 1.82
N ALA A 97 11.13 46.70 1.91
CA ALA A 97 11.67 45.35 1.83
C ALA A 97 11.21 44.46 3.00
N GLU A 98 11.19 44.98 4.22
CA GLU A 98 10.65 44.30 5.40
C GLU A 98 9.16 43.96 5.22
N THR A 99 8.36 44.92 4.73
CA THR A 99 6.93 44.72 4.48
C THR A 99 6.69 43.60 3.45
N VAL A 100 7.42 43.63 2.33
CA VAL A 100 7.30 42.58 1.29
C VAL A 100 7.74 41.22 1.83
N GLN A 101 8.77 41.17 2.67
CA GLN A 101 9.24 39.93 3.30
C GLN A 101 8.18 39.35 4.24
N GLU A 102 7.55 40.17 5.08
CA GLU A 102 6.47 39.74 5.97
C GLU A 102 5.25 39.21 5.18
N GLU A 103 4.85 39.90 4.11
CA GLU A 103 3.77 39.45 3.22
C GLU A 103 4.09 38.11 2.55
N PHE A 104 5.34 37.92 2.12
CA PHE A 104 5.82 36.67 1.56
C PHE A 104 5.75 35.54 2.58
N GLU A 105 6.23 35.76 3.80
CA GLU A 105 6.21 34.76 4.88
C GLU A 105 4.78 34.37 5.27
N MET A 106 3.88 35.35 5.40
CA MET A 106 2.45 35.08 5.63
C MET A 106 1.84 34.24 4.51
N THR A 107 2.11 34.60 3.26
CA THR A 107 1.61 33.88 2.09
C THR A 107 2.18 32.46 2.02
N PHE A 108 3.47 32.31 2.30
CA PHE A 108 4.16 31.02 2.35
C PHE A 108 3.58 30.10 3.41
N ALA A 109 3.38 30.60 4.64
CA ALA A 109 2.76 29.85 5.72
C ALA A 109 1.34 29.38 5.36
N ARG A 110 0.51 30.29 4.81
CA ARG A 110 -0.84 29.97 4.35
C ARG A 110 -0.84 28.90 3.26
N ASN A 111 0.05 29.00 2.28
CA ASN A 111 0.19 28.01 1.21
C ASN A 111 0.63 26.64 1.76
N ASN A 112 1.53 26.62 2.72
CA ASN A 112 1.97 25.39 3.36
C ASN A 112 0.83 24.71 4.12
N GLU A 113 0.00 25.46 4.85
CA GLU A 113 -1.21 24.92 5.48
C GLU A 113 -2.19 24.31 4.47
N TYR A 114 -2.44 25.00 3.34
CA TYR A 114 -3.28 24.44 2.28
C TYR A 114 -2.71 23.14 1.71
N ARG A 115 -1.39 23.09 1.51
CA ARG A 115 -0.71 21.90 1.01
C ARG A 115 -0.89 20.71 1.95
N GLU A 116 -0.74 20.92 3.26
CA GLU A 116 -0.96 19.86 4.25
C GLU A 116 -2.44 19.44 4.32
N LYS A 117 -3.39 20.38 4.20
CA LYS A 117 -4.83 20.04 4.07
C LYS A 117 -5.11 19.18 2.83
N ILE A 118 -4.52 19.51 1.69
CA ILE A 118 -4.66 18.72 0.45
C ILE A 118 -4.05 17.33 0.64
N LYS A 119 -2.88 17.24 1.28
CA LYS A 119 -2.21 15.97 1.55
C LYS A 119 -3.05 15.07 2.48
N ALA A 120 -3.62 15.64 3.54
CA ALA A 120 -4.52 14.93 4.44
C ALA A 120 -5.79 14.45 3.71
N HIS A 121 -6.39 15.29 2.88
CA HIS A 121 -7.57 14.90 2.10
C HIS A 121 -7.26 13.79 1.09
N LYS A 122 -6.12 13.88 0.38
CA LYS A 122 -5.65 12.82 -0.53
C LYS A 122 -5.45 11.50 0.21
N HIS A 123 -4.89 11.53 1.41
CA HIS A 123 -4.72 10.33 2.23
C HIS A 123 -6.06 9.70 2.61
N LEU A 124 -7.03 10.49 3.09
CA LEU A 124 -8.37 10.01 3.40
C LEU A 124 -9.08 9.42 2.18
N PHE A 125 -8.95 10.07 1.03
CA PHE A 125 -9.50 9.56 -0.22
C PHE A 125 -8.88 8.21 -0.59
N TRP A 126 -7.55 8.10 -0.52
CA TRP A 126 -6.84 6.86 -0.80
C TRP A 126 -7.23 5.73 0.16
N GLU A 127 -7.36 6.01 1.47
CA GLU A 127 -7.86 5.04 2.44
C GLU A 127 -9.29 4.57 2.12
N MET A 128 -10.17 5.49 1.69
CA MET A 128 -11.54 5.14 1.29
C MET A 128 -11.56 4.29 0.02
N GLU A 129 -10.77 4.69 -0.98
CA GLU A 129 -10.66 4.00 -2.27
C GLU A 129 -10.10 2.57 -2.08
N SER A 130 -9.07 2.40 -1.26
CA SER A 130 -8.52 1.07 -0.92
C SER A 130 -9.53 0.14 -0.24
N LYS A 131 -10.47 0.70 0.54
CA LYS A 131 -11.55 -0.06 1.22
C LYS A 131 -12.77 -0.31 0.33
N MET A 132 -12.92 0.44 -0.77
CA MET A 132 -14.09 0.36 -1.66
C MET A 132 -14.36 -1.05 -2.21
N PRO A 133 -13.36 -1.84 -2.67
CA PRO A 133 -13.60 -3.20 -3.16
C PRO A 133 -14.27 -4.10 -2.12
N VAL A 134 -13.82 -4.00 -0.86
CA VAL A 134 -14.37 -4.78 0.26
C VAL A 134 -15.80 -4.35 0.56
N MET A 135 -16.10 -3.05 0.52
CA MET A 135 -17.48 -2.56 0.70
C MET A 135 -18.42 -3.03 -0.41
N ILE A 136 -17.96 -3.03 -1.66
CA ILE A 136 -18.72 -3.54 -2.81
C ILE A 136 -19.00 -5.04 -2.63
N GLU A 137 -17.99 -5.83 -2.27
CA GLU A 137 -18.16 -7.27 -2.05
C GLU A 137 -19.12 -7.53 -0.88
N LEU A 138 -18.98 -6.81 0.23
CA LEU A 138 -19.88 -6.92 1.38
C LEU A 138 -21.33 -6.60 0.99
N ALA A 139 -21.57 -5.57 0.17
CA ALA A 139 -22.90 -5.24 -0.32
C ALA A 139 -23.49 -6.37 -1.17
N LYS A 140 -22.69 -6.96 -2.07
CA LYS A 140 -23.09 -8.13 -2.87
C LYS A 140 -23.46 -9.32 -1.97
N LYS A 141 -22.62 -9.65 -0.98
CA LYS A 141 -22.88 -10.76 -0.04
C LYS A 141 -24.15 -10.50 0.78
N LYS A 142 -24.38 -9.26 1.24
CA LYS A 142 -25.62 -8.89 1.95
C LYS A 142 -26.87 -9.07 1.08
N ALA A 143 -26.80 -8.73 -0.21
CA ALA A 143 -27.90 -8.95 -1.15
C ALA A 143 -28.23 -10.44 -1.30
N VAL A 144 -27.21 -11.29 -1.50
CA VAL A 144 -27.39 -12.75 -1.57
C VAL A 144 -28.01 -13.31 -0.29
N VAL A 145 -27.55 -12.87 0.89
CA VAL A 145 -28.13 -13.30 2.17
C VAL A 145 -29.60 -12.90 2.27
N LYS A 146 -29.97 -11.70 1.78
CA LYS A 146 -31.37 -11.26 1.77
C LYS A 146 -32.22 -12.14 0.86
N GLU A 147 -31.76 -12.46 -0.35
CA GLU A 147 -32.44 -13.38 -1.26
C GLU A 147 -32.58 -14.80 -0.71
N LEU A 148 -31.55 -15.30 -0.02
CA LEU A 148 -31.62 -16.61 0.62
C LEU A 148 -32.62 -16.63 1.78
N LYS A 149 -32.72 -15.52 2.55
CA LYS A 149 -33.74 -15.39 3.60
C LYS A 149 -35.16 -15.39 3.01
N THR A 150 -35.41 -14.65 1.93
CA THR A 150 -36.73 -14.63 1.29
C THR A 150 -37.10 -16.01 0.73
N LYS A 151 -36.18 -16.68 0.03
CA LYS A 151 -36.41 -18.06 -0.45
C LYS A 151 -36.66 -19.04 0.69
N LYS A 152 -35.92 -18.93 1.79
CA LYS A 152 -36.15 -19.76 2.98
C LYS A 152 -37.54 -19.55 3.56
N GLU A 153 -37.99 -18.30 3.67
CA GLU A 153 -39.33 -17.97 4.16
C GLU A 153 -40.44 -18.46 3.22
N GLU A 154 -40.24 -18.36 1.91
CA GLU A 154 -41.14 -18.93 0.90
C GLU A 154 -41.26 -20.45 1.03
N LEU A 155 -40.13 -21.16 1.07
CA LEU A 155 -40.12 -22.61 1.27
C LEU A 155 -40.77 -23.00 2.60
N LEU A 156 -40.53 -22.25 3.67
CA LEU A 156 -41.13 -22.53 4.97
C LEU A 156 -42.65 -22.34 4.96
N ARG A 157 -43.16 -21.31 4.25
CA ARG A 157 -44.59 -21.14 4.01
C ARG A 157 -45.17 -22.30 3.18
N ASP A 158 -44.46 -22.73 2.14
CA ASP A 158 -44.88 -23.87 1.33
C ASP A 158 -44.91 -25.18 2.12
N PHE A 159 -43.96 -25.39 3.03
CA PHE A 159 -43.95 -26.56 3.94
C PHE A 159 -45.06 -26.52 5.00
N GLN A 160 -45.48 -25.33 5.44
CA GLN A 160 -46.60 -25.19 6.37
C GLN A 160 -47.96 -25.33 5.66
N ASN A 161 -47.99 -25.17 4.34
CA ASN A 161 -49.19 -25.33 3.54
C ASN A 161 -49.36 -26.80 3.12
N PRO A 162 -50.38 -27.54 3.60
CA PRO A 162 -50.65 -28.90 3.11
C PRO A 162 -50.97 -28.95 1.61
N GLU A 163 -51.29 -27.80 1.00
CA GLU A 163 -51.45 -27.61 -0.44
C GLU A 163 -50.22 -27.03 -1.16
N GLY A 164 -49.09 -26.87 -0.47
CA GLY A 164 -47.85 -26.35 -1.03
C GLY A 164 -47.31 -27.24 -2.15
N SER A 165 -46.68 -26.63 -3.16
CA SER A 165 -46.15 -27.31 -4.35
C SER A 165 -45.31 -28.54 -4.02
N VAL A 166 -44.35 -28.40 -3.10
CA VAL A 166 -43.45 -29.50 -2.69
C VAL A 166 -44.20 -30.61 -1.94
N ILE A 167 -45.15 -30.25 -1.08
CA ILE A 167 -45.95 -31.22 -0.33
C ILE A 167 -46.89 -31.98 -1.26
N LYS A 168 -47.50 -31.30 -2.24
CA LYS A 168 -48.33 -31.93 -3.28
C LYS A 168 -47.53 -32.93 -4.11
N GLN A 169 -46.33 -32.56 -4.58
CA GLN A 169 -45.44 -33.46 -5.30
C GLN A 169 -45.09 -34.72 -4.46
N LEU A 170 -44.72 -34.53 -3.20
CA LEU A 170 -44.43 -35.65 -2.29
C LEU A 170 -45.67 -36.53 -2.05
N GLN A 171 -46.86 -35.93 -1.91
CA GLN A 171 -48.10 -36.68 -1.75
C GLN A 171 -48.42 -37.51 -3.01
N GLU A 172 -48.24 -36.94 -4.19
CA GLU A 172 -48.42 -37.64 -5.47
C GLU A 172 -47.47 -38.84 -5.59
N GLU A 173 -46.18 -38.67 -5.30
CA GLU A 173 -45.20 -39.76 -5.27
C GLU A 173 -45.57 -40.85 -4.27
N ILE A 174 -45.99 -40.48 -3.05
CA ILE A 174 -46.47 -41.42 -2.04
C ILE A 174 -47.69 -42.20 -2.56
N THR A 175 -48.63 -41.54 -3.25
CA THR A 175 -49.79 -42.23 -3.82
C THR A 175 -49.41 -43.18 -4.96
N LEU A 176 -48.44 -42.81 -5.80
CA LEU A 176 -47.93 -43.65 -6.87
C LEU A 176 -47.28 -44.92 -6.30
N LEU A 177 -46.36 -44.76 -5.34
CA LEU A 177 -45.70 -45.88 -4.67
C LEU A 177 -46.70 -46.78 -3.95
N LYS A 178 -47.73 -46.23 -3.31
CA LYS A 178 -48.81 -47.02 -2.70
C LYS A 178 -49.54 -47.88 -3.74
N ARG A 179 -49.84 -47.33 -4.92
CA ARG A 179 -50.47 -48.11 -6.02
C ARG A 179 -49.54 -49.24 -6.49
N GLU A 180 -48.27 -48.93 -6.74
CA GLU A 180 -47.29 -49.95 -7.16
C GLU A 180 -47.20 -51.10 -6.15
N ILE A 181 -47.08 -50.78 -4.85
CA ILE A 181 -47.09 -51.78 -3.77
C ILE A 181 -48.35 -52.64 -3.82
N THR A 182 -49.54 -52.05 -4.02
CA THR A 182 -50.79 -52.83 -4.11
C THR A 182 -50.81 -53.77 -5.33
N THR A 183 -50.38 -53.28 -6.50
CA THR A 183 -50.32 -54.11 -7.72
C THR A 183 -49.32 -55.26 -7.60
N LEU A 184 -48.16 -55.02 -6.99
CA LEU A 184 -47.17 -56.06 -6.72
C LEU A 184 -47.69 -57.09 -5.71
N LYS A 185 -48.40 -56.65 -4.66
CA LYS A 185 -49.04 -57.57 -3.70
C LYS A 185 -50.05 -58.49 -4.39
N GLU A 186 -50.91 -57.95 -5.25
CA GLU A 186 -51.86 -58.75 -6.03
C GLU A 186 -51.16 -59.74 -6.96
N PHE A 187 -50.07 -59.31 -7.60
CA PHE A 187 -49.27 -60.18 -8.46
C PHE A 187 -48.61 -61.31 -7.66
N ILE A 188 -48.05 -61.02 -6.49
CA ILE A 188 -47.47 -62.01 -5.58
C ILE A 188 -48.53 -63.01 -5.12
N ASN A 189 -49.73 -62.55 -4.77
CA ASN A 189 -50.84 -63.44 -4.38
C ASN A 189 -51.21 -64.39 -5.53
N LYS A 190 -51.39 -63.87 -6.76
CA LYS A 190 -51.66 -64.70 -7.95
C LYS A 190 -50.56 -65.74 -8.20
N LYS A 191 -49.28 -65.36 -8.07
CA LYS A 191 -48.16 -66.30 -8.21
C LYS A 191 -48.14 -67.35 -7.09
N THR A 192 -48.54 -66.97 -5.89
CA THR A 192 -48.64 -67.87 -4.74
C THR A 192 -49.75 -68.90 -4.93
N ASP A 193 -50.91 -68.49 -5.46
CA ASP A 193 -52.02 -69.40 -5.78
C ASP A 193 -51.61 -70.42 -6.86
N LEU A 194 -50.99 -69.95 -7.95
CA LEU A 194 -50.47 -70.83 -9.01
C LEU A 194 -49.43 -71.83 -8.48
N LEU A 195 -48.55 -71.39 -7.58
CA LEU A 195 -47.57 -72.26 -6.94
C LEU A 195 -48.25 -73.35 -6.10
N GLU A 196 -49.34 -73.03 -5.42
CA GLU A 196 -50.12 -73.99 -4.63
C GLU A 196 -50.85 -75.01 -5.52
N GLU A 197 -51.36 -74.58 -6.67
CA GLU A 197 -51.91 -75.49 -7.69
C GLU A 197 -50.84 -76.45 -8.23
N GLU A 198 -49.65 -75.93 -8.56
CA GLU A 198 -48.53 -76.72 -9.06
C GLU A 198 -48.08 -77.76 -8.01
N LYS A 199 -48.01 -77.38 -6.73
CA LYS A 199 -47.74 -78.31 -5.62
C LYS A 199 -48.76 -79.44 -5.54
N LYS A 200 -50.06 -79.13 -5.72
CA LYS A 200 -51.13 -80.14 -5.75
C LYS A 200 -50.97 -81.08 -6.95
N MET A 201 -50.62 -80.56 -8.14
CA MET A 201 -50.34 -81.38 -9.32
C MET A 201 -49.12 -82.29 -9.10
N HIS A 202 -48.02 -81.75 -8.58
CA HIS A 202 -46.85 -82.54 -8.21
C HIS A 202 -47.17 -83.65 -7.19
N ALA A 203 -48.02 -83.38 -6.20
CA ALA A 203 -48.45 -84.39 -5.24
C ALA A 203 -49.24 -85.53 -5.90
N LYS A 204 -50.11 -85.22 -6.87
CA LYS A 204 -50.82 -86.23 -7.68
C LYS A 204 -49.85 -87.06 -8.51
N LEU A 205 -48.94 -86.42 -9.25
CA LEU A 205 -47.94 -87.09 -10.07
C LEU A 205 -47.04 -88.02 -9.24
N ARG A 206 -46.63 -87.59 -8.04
CA ARG A 206 -45.84 -88.45 -7.12
C ARG A 206 -46.58 -89.73 -6.75
N LYS A 207 -47.88 -89.62 -6.41
CA LYS A 207 -48.72 -90.81 -6.10
C LYS A 207 -48.84 -91.74 -7.31
N GLU A 208 -49.00 -91.19 -8.50
CA GLU A 208 -49.11 -91.98 -9.73
C GLU A 208 -47.79 -92.70 -10.07
N ILE A 209 -46.65 -92.02 -9.95
CA ILE A 209 -45.32 -92.63 -10.07
C ILE A 209 -45.15 -93.76 -9.04
N GLU A 210 -45.57 -93.56 -7.80
CA GLU A 210 -45.49 -94.60 -6.77
C GLU A 210 -46.33 -95.84 -7.12
N VAL A 211 -47.55 -95.64 -7.62
CA VAL A 211 -48.43 -96.74 -8.09
C VAL A 211 -47.78 -97.48 -9.26
N GLN A 212 -47.22 -96.76 -10.23
CA GLN A 212 -46.52 -97.36 -11.37
C GLN A 212 -45.29 -98.15 -10.91
N ASN A 213 -44.49 -97.62 -9.99
CA ASN A 213 -43.34 -98.33 -9.42
C ASN A 213 -43.75 -99.63 -8.72
N LYS A 214 -44.85 -99.63 -7.95
CA LYS A 214 -45.40 -100.86 -7.35
C LYS A 214 -45.85 -101.87 -8.40
N ARG A 215 -46.47 -101.42 -9.49
CA ARG A 215 -46.84 -102.29 -10.63
C ARG A 215 -45.60 -102.88 -11.30
N TYR A 216 -44.59 -102.07 -11.58
CA TYR A 216 -43.33 -102.54 -12.16
C TYR A 216 -42.62 -103.55 -11.26
N ASP A 217 -42.58 -103.31 -9.95
CA ASP A 217 -42.01 -104.27 -8.97
C ASP A 217 -42.77 -105.61 -8.96
N ALA A 218 -44.10 -105.58 -9.03
CA ALA A 218 -44.91 -106.80 -9.12
C ALA A 218 -44.65 -107.57 -10.43
N ILE A 219 -44.53 -106.87 -11.55
CA ILE A 219 -44.17 -107.47 -12.85
C ILE A 219 -42.78 -108.10 -12.77
N LEU A 220 -41.79 -107.38 -12.23
CA LEU A 220 -40.42 -107.87 -12.03
C LEU A 220 -40.39 -109.14 -11.17
N LYS A 221 -41.10 -109.16 -10.03
CA LYS A 221 -41.21 -110.34 -9.17
C LYS A 221 -41.83 -111.54 -9.89
N ARG A 222 -42.88 -111.31 -10.68
CA ARG A 222 -43.54 -112.38 -11.44
C ARG A 222 -42.62 -112.95 -12.51
N LEU A 223 -41.94 -112.10 -13.27
CA LEU A 223 -40.93 -112.52 -14.25
C LEU A 223 -39.79 -113.29 -13.58
N HIS A 224 -39.34 -112.85 -12.41
CA HIS A 224 -38.31 -113.54 -11.63
C HIS A 224 -38.77 -114.95 -11.20
N CYS A 225 -40.02 -115.10 -10.73
CA CYS A 225 -40.59 -116.41 -10.41
C CYS A 225 -40.74 -117.30 -11.65
N GLN A 226 -41.18 -116.75 -12.79
CA GLN A 226 -41.26 -117.48 -14.05
C GLN A 226 -39.88 -117.99 -14.50
N LEU A 227 -38.86 -117.14 -14.40
CA LEU A 227 -37.47 -117.49 -14.70
C LEU A 227 -36.96 -118.60 -13.79
N ASN A 228 -37.20 -118.51 -12.47
CA ASN A 228 -36.83 -119.56 -11.52
C ASN A 228 -37.56 -120.89 -11.78
N LYS A 229 -38.84 -120.85 -12.14
CA LYS A 229 -39.60 -122.06 -12.52
C LYS A 229 -39.02 -122.71 -13.77
N HIS A 230 -38.67 -121.90 -14.78
CA HIS A 230 -38.01 -122.38 -15.98
C HIS A 230 -36.64 -123.02 -15.67
N HIS A 231 -35.83 -122.38 -14.81
CA HIS A 231 -34.55 -122.96 -14.35
C HIS A 231 -34.73 -124.27 -13.58
N SER A 232 -35.72 -124.36 -12.69
CA SER A 232 -36.01 -125.60 -11.94
C SER A 232 -36.44 -126.72 -12.87
N ASN A 233 -37.38 -126.44 -13.79
CA ASN A 233 -37.79 -127.40 -14.83
C ASN A 233 -36.60 -127.85 -15.67
N LYS A 234 -35.71 -126.94 -16.09
CA LYS A 234 -34.49 -127.29 -16.84
C LYS A 234 -33.61 -128.27 -16.06
N ARG A 235 -33.43 -128.08 -14.75
CA ARG A 235 -32.69 -129.02 -13.88
C ARG A 235 -33.39 -130.37 -13.79
N GLN A 236 -34.72 -130.38 -13.65
CA GLN A 236 -35.49 -131.62 -13.56
C GLN A 236 -35.49 -132.41 -14.88
N TRP A 237 -35.59 -131.73 -16.02
CA TRP A 237 -35.39 -132.35 -17.33
C TRP A 237 -33.98 -132.91 -17.48
N HIS A 238 -32.94 -132.19 -17.04
CA HIS A 238 -31.57 -132.73 -17.00
C HIS A 238 -31.48 -134.00 -16.14
N TRP A 239 -32.12 -134.02 -14.98
CA TRP A 239 -32.14 -135.19 -14.10
C TRP A 239 -32.88 -136.39 -14.72
N ASN A 240 -34.04 -136.14 -15.34
CA ASN A 240 -34.80 -137.17 -16.05
C ASN A 240 -33.99 -137.75 -17.23
N ILE A 241 -33.28 -136.90 -17.98
CA ILE A 241 -32.37 -137.33 -19.05
C ILE A 241 -31.29 -138.25 -18.47
N GLN A 242 -30.62 -137.87 -17.39
CA GLN A 242 -29.61 -138.73 -16.74
C GLN A 242 -30.18 -140.07 -16.25
N GLN A 243 -31.41 -140.09 -15.72
CA GLN A 243 -32.07 -141.33 -15.30
C GLN A 243 -32.44 -142.22 -16.47
N LEU A 244 -32.95 -141.64 -17.56
CA LEU A 244 -33.23 -142.36 -18.80
C LEU A 244 -31.94 -142.87 -19.46
N GLU A 245 -30.85 -142.11 -19.41
CA GLU A 245 -29.52 -142.54 -19.84
C GLU A 245 -29.02 -143.72 -19.00
N LYS A 246 -29.19 -143.68 -17.67
CA LYS A 246 -28.91 -144.82 -16.77
C LYS A 246 -29.78 -146.04 -17.09
N LYS A 247 -31.09 -145.88 -17.27
CA LYS A 247 -32.02 -146.96 -17.65
C LYS A 247 -31.70 -147.52 -19.03
N ALA A 248 -31.34 -146.68 -19.99
CA ALA A 248 -30.88 -147.09 -21.31
C ALA A 248 -29.55 -147.85 -21.21
N ALA A 249 -28.63 -147.44 -20.34
CA ALA A 249 -27.41 -148.19 -20.05
C ALA A 249 -27.70 -149.55 -19.38
N GLU A 250 -28.68 -149.64 -18.48
CA GLU A 250 -29.15 -150.90 -17.88
C GLU A 250 -29.85 -151.82 -18.89
N LEU A 251 -30.70 -151.28 -19.76
CA LEU A 251 -31.34 -152.02 -20.85
C LEU A 251 -30.32 -152.49 -21.90
N ARG A 252 -29.30 -151.67 -22.22
CA ARG A 252 -28.14 -152.11 -23.02
C ARG A 252 -27.37 -153.24 -22.34
N LYS A 253 -27.24 -153.24 -21.02
CA LYS A 253 -26.68 -154.38 -20.26
C LYS A 253 -27.56 -155.63 -20.33
N ARG A 254 -28.89 -155.50 -20.35
CA ARG A 254 -29.86 -156.63 -20.40
C ARG A 254 -30.09 -157.18 -21.81
N LEU A 255 -30.00 -156.35 -22.83
CA LEU A 255 -30.03 -156.77 -24.25
C LEU A 255 -28.68 -157.34 -24.72
N GLY A 256 -27.61 -157.16 -23.95
CA GLY A 256 -26.26 -157.56 -24.32
C GLY A 256 -25.91 -159.06 -24.22
N VAL A 257 -26.65 -159.91 -23.51
CA VAL A 257 -26.38 -161.38 -23.55
C VAL A 257 -27.63 -162.22 -23.28
N VAL A 258 -28.72 -161.92 -23.99
CA VAL A 258 -29.71 -162.93 -24.44
C VAL A 258 -29.40 -163.35 -25.90
N GLU A 259 -28.36 -162.79 -26.51
CA GLU A 259 -27.94 -163.04 -27.91
C GLU A 259 -26.73 -164.01 -28.06
N LEU A 260 -26.57 -164.99 -27.15
CA LEU A 260 -25.63 -166.11 -27.35
C LEU A 260 -26.25 -167.49 -27.06
N GLN A 261 -27.55 -167.64 -27.30
CA GLN A 261 -28.21 -168.95 -27.45
C GLN A 261 -29.20 -168.94 -28.62
N SER A 262 -28.73 -168.63 -29.83
CA SER A 262 -29.29 -169.18 -31.09
C SER A 262 -28.47 -168.77 -32.32
N SER A 263 -27.41 -169.53 -32.63
CA SER A 263 -27.05 -169.95 -33.99
C SER A 263 -25.88 -170.97 -33.94
N ILE A 264 -26.26 -172.24 -34.14
CA ILE A 264 -25.47 -173.46 -34.44
C ILE A 264 -24.61 -174.04 -33.30
#